data_AF-A0A6Q2XA19-F1
#
_entry.id   AF-A0A6Q2XA19-F1
#
_cell.length_a   1.000
_cell.length_b   1.000
_cell.length_c   1.000
_cell.angle_alpha   90.00
_cell.angle_beta   90.00
_cell.angle_gamma   90.00
#
_symmetry.space_group_name_H-M   'P 1'
#
loop_
_entity.id
_entity.type
_entity.pdbx_description
1 polymer ?
#
loop_
_entity_poly.entity_id
_entity_poly.type
_entity_poly.pdbx_seq_one_letter_code
_entity_poly.pdbx_strand_id
1 'polypeptide(L)'
;MHLMQPPQLLPYQAAMSQRHNMTHKQQQRLTAEFRRQEEQRQDQTKCIRKERQMRAGIMSEERIEKMRYQRKVNEELYERQIEDALIKAEEDRIYKEKQLEQEERMAQELARINLEKLRDEKMRQYIKENSAELRELELKLKSAYLNRERAAQIAEKESMRYETVRQEADIARKLKSEHERASLEQEKLDQKRYEEVVRYQQELEQQLEEKERKRQDAYEEFLKEKLMVDEIVRKIYEEDQMERQLRMEKITATQRYIEEFKSQQAEWRRMEREKMEAENRRILEFASYQQRKEEDRMAKVREREQAKEHLHQMLTEKIEMERQQRDEMERVREELCLEEQAEAARQKQIEQMEQRIRQRLELQQTCQEQLAFKELRRQAEKDEEDVFRKMMLEKFAEDDRIEQMNAQKRRMKQLEHKRAVEKLLEDRRQQYLADKEREAEDRAIEREREALHRQIIEEERQRLLKLHATKLLGYLPKGIFREDDLEHFDEDFRSNFQKRQSDIFGEQGLGDNE
;
A
#
# COMPACT_ATOMS: atom_id res chain seq x y z
N MET A 1 68.14 -4.15 81.39
CA MET A 1 69.49 -3.57 81.37
C MET A 1 69.87 -3.18 82.79
N HIS A 2 71.02 -3.70 83.23
CA HIS A 2 71.89 -3.21 84.29
C HIS A 2 71.31 -3.01 85.71
N LEU A 3 71.64 -3.93 86.63
CA LEU A 3 72.82 -3.87 87.51
C LEU A 3 72.66 -2.79 88.59
N MET A 4 72.48 -3.18 89.86
CA MET A 4 73.62 -3.44 90.74
C MET A 4 73.15 -3.96 92.10
N GLN A 5 73.85 -5.01 92.51
CA GLN A 5 73.94 -5.57 93.85
C GLN A 5 74.75 -4.63 94.80
N PRO A 6 74.85 -4.94 96.12
CA PRO A 6 75.05 -4.03 97.26
C PRO A 6 76.54 -3.66 97.53
N PRO A 7 76.85 -2.91 98.60
CA PRO A 7 77.67 -3.50 99.69
C PRO A 7 77.29 -2.96 101.10
N GLN A 8 77.15 -3.77 102.15
CA GLN A 8 78.22 -4.36 102.99
C GLN A 8 79.35 -3.39 103.37
N LEU A 9 79.29 -2.80 104.58
CA LEU A 9 80.48 -2.42 105.37
C LEU A 9 80.14 -2.42 106.88
N LEU A 10 80.32 -3.57 107.54
CA LEU A 10 81.12 -3.61 108.78
C LEU A 10 82.60 -3.48 108.33
N PRO A 11 83.59 -3.05 109.15
CA PRO A 11 83.67 -3.09 110.61
C PRO A 11 84.35 -1.84 111.22
N TYR A 12 84.49 -1.76 112.56
CA TYR A 12 85.62 -1.19 113.34
C TYR A 12 85.12 -0.99 114.78
N GLN A 13 85.48 -1.80 115.78
CA GLN A 13 86.80 -1.99 116.38
C GLN A 13 87.54 -0.69 116.71
N ALA A 14 87.22 -0.11 117.86
CA ALA A 14 88.15 0.65 118.72
C ALA A 14 87.31 1.22 119.88
N ALA A 15 87.77 1.33 121.10
CA ALA A 15 88.96 0.86 121.77
C ALA A 15 88.57 1.08 123.25
N MET A 16 88.70 0.05 124.08
CA MET A 16 89.71 0.06 125.13
C MET A 16 89.84 1.42 125.84
N SER A 17 89.35 1.41 127.08
CA SER A 17 90.20 1.72 128.21
C SER A 17 90.73 3.15 128.26
N GLN A 18 89.94 4.02 128.89
CA GLN A 18 90.47 4.63 130.10
C GLN A 18 89.47 4.41 131.21
N ARG A 19 89.85 3.52 132.14
CA ARG A 19 89.33 3.48 133.51
C ARG A 19 89.63 4.84 134.14
N HIS A 20 88.81 5.83 133.84
CA HIS A 20 88.51 6.82 134.85
C HIS A 20 87.61 6.12 135.85
N ASN A 21 87.90 6.31 137.13
CA ASN A 21 87.07 5.93 138.26
C ASN A 21 85.72 6.64 138.10
N MET A 22 84.94 6.18 137.14
CA MET A 22 83.57 6.56 136.98
C MET A 22 82.88 5.69 138.00
N THR A 23 82.88 6.23 139.21
CA THR A 23 82.04 5.85 140.33
C THR A 23 80.84 5.07 139.83
N HIS A 24 80.55 3.90 140.40
CA HIS A 24 79.48 2.98 139.98
C HIS A 24 78.14 3.68 139.61
N LYS A 25 77.87 4.83 140.24
CA LYS A 25 76.75 5.74 139.97
C LYS A 25 76.74 6.38 138.56
N GLN A 26 77.89 6.70 137.97
CA GLN A 26 78.03 7.30 136.63
C GLN A 26 77.87 6.27 135.51
N GLN A 27 78.37 5.04 135.67
CA GLN A 27 78.23 4.00 134.65
C GLN A 27 76.79 3.45 134.57
N GLN A 28 76.11 3.28 135.73
CA GLN A 28 74.68 2.98 135.79
C GLN A 28 73.81 4.13 135.29
N ARG A 29 74.19 5.40 135.57
CA ARG A 29 73.53 6.56 134.98
C ARG A 29 73.66 6.55 133.46
N LEU A 30 74.84 6.31 132.90
CA LEU A 30 75.04 6.27 131.44
C LEU A 30 74.28 5.13 130.76
N THR A 31 74.19 3.93 131.35
CA THR A 31 73.39 2.83 130.76
C THR A 31 71.89 3.05 130.93
N ALA A 32 71.46 3.60 132.06
CA ALA A 32 70.07 4.00 132.28
C ALA A 32 69.68 5.19 131.39
N GLU A 33 70.60 6.13 131.14
CA GLU A 33 70.43 7.25 130.22
C GLU A 33 70.43 6.78 128.77
N PHE A 34 71.26 5.81 128.38
CA PHE A 34 71.25 5.22 127.04
C PHE A 34 69.97 4.40 126.81
N ARG A 35 69.53 3.57 127.78
CA ARG A 35 68.23 2.88 127.70
C ARG A 35 67.06 3.87 127.67
N ARG A 36 67.10 4.94 128.48
CA ARG A 36 66.11 6.02 128.42
C ARG A 36 66.14 6.75 127.08
N GLN A 37 67.30 7.02 126.50
CA GLN A 37 67.43 7.65 125.18
C GLN A 37 66.99 6.72 124.05
N GLU A 38 67.25 5.43 124.17
CA GLU A 38 66.86 4.41 123.18
C GLU A 38 65.36 4.09 123.29
N GLU A 39 64.80 4.03 124.50
CA GLU A 39 63.35 4.02 124.74
C GLU A 39 62.71 5.29 124.20
N GLN A 40 63.26 6.48 124.47
CA GLN A 40 62.78 7.74 123.89
C GLN A 40 62.88 7.74 122.36
N ARG A 41 63.96 7.22 121.76
CA ARG A 41 64.09 7.10 120.29
C ARG A 41 63.13 6.08 119.72
N GLN A 42 62.93 4.94 120.37
CA GLN A 42 61.96 3.92 119.97
C GLN A 42 60.54 4.44 120.10
N ASP A 43 60.25 5.21 121.15
CA ASP A 43 58.96 5.87 121.34
C ASP A 43 58.77 6.99 120.34
N GLN A 44 59.79 7.79 120.04
CA GLN A 44 59.76 8.78 118.95
C GLN A 44 59.57 8.12 117.58
N THR A 45 60.26 7.00 117.28
CA THR A 45 60.07 6.29 116.00
C THR A 45 58.73 5.56 115.94
N LYS A 46 58.20 5.04 117.07
CA LYS A 46 56.83 4.52 117.15
C LYS A 46 55.82 5.65 116.96
N CYS A 47 56.04 6.83 117.53
CA CYS A 47 55.22 8.03 117.33
C CYS A 47 55.26 8.48 115.87
N ILE A 48 56.43 8.61 115.25
CA ILE A 48 56.56 8.97 113.83
C ILE A 48 55.95 7.89 112.93
N ARG A 49 56.12 6.60 113.25
CA ARG A 49 55.50 5.50 112.48
C ARG A 49 53.99 5.52 112.61
N LYS A 50 53.46 5.73 113.82
CA LYS A 50 52.03 5.92 114.07
C LYS A 50 51.52 7.16 113.33
N GLU A 51 52.22 8.28 113.41
CA GLU A 51 51.87 9.52 112.71
C GLU A 51 51.90 9.34 111.19
N ARG A 52 52.90 8.63 110.64
CA ARG A 52 52.97 8.30 109.21
C ARG A 52 51.86 7.36 108.78
N GLN A 53 51.48 6.38 109.61
CA GLN A 53 50.34 5.49 109.37
C GLN A 53 49.02 6.25 109.44
N MET A 54 48.85 7.15 110.42
CA MET A 54 47.68 8.03 110.54
C MET A 54 47.60 8.98 109.35
N ARG A 55 48.70 9.63 108.95
CA ARG A 55 48.77 10.47 107.75
C ARG A 55 48.45 9.67 106.48
N ALA A 56 48.98 8.46 106.33
CA ALA A 56 48.64 7.60 105.19
C ALA A 56 47.16 7.16 105.21
N GLY A 57 46.62 6.90 106.40
CA GLY A 57 45.19 6.65 106.64
C GLY A 57 44.34 7.83 106.19
N ILE A 58 44.62 9.03 106.69
CA ILE A 58 43.93 10.28 106.32
C ILE A 58 44.02 10.53 104.80
N MET A 59 45.20 10.41 104.19
CA MET A 59 45.34 10.59 102.73
C MET A 59 44.60 9.49 101.93
N SER A 60 44.50 8.28 102.46
CA SER A 60 43.73 7.20 101.84
C SER A 60 42.22 7.41 102.01
N GLU A 61 41.78 7.93 103.16
CA GLU A 61 40.40 8.32 103.44
C GLU A 61 40.00 9.48 102.55
N GLU A 62 40.79 10.55 102.45
CA GLU A 62 40.58 11.66 101.52
C GLU A 62 40.52 11.18 100.05
N ARG A 63 41.36 10.20 99.67
CA ARG A 63 41.31 9.60 98.32
C ARG A 63 40.05 8.77 98.12
N ILE A 64 39.63 7.99 99.12
CA ILE A 64 38.39 7.21 99.08
C ILE A 64 37.17 8.13 99.05
N GLU A 65 37.17 9.21 99.82
CA GLU A 65 36.13 10.24 99.82
C GLU A 65 36.07 10.98 98.49
N LYS A 66 37.21 11.41 97.94
CA LYS A 66 37.28 11.97 96.57
C LYS A 66 36.80 10.98 95.52
N MET A 67 37.14 9.70 95.62
CA MET A 67 36.63 8.67 94.71
C MET A 67 35.12 8.44 94.87
N ARG A 68 34.60 8.42 96.10
CA ARG A 68 33.16 8.30 96.37
C ARG A 68 32.40 9.51 95.85
N TYR A 69 32.92 10.71 96.08
CA TYR A 69 32.40 11.95 95.53
C TYR A 69 32.42 11.93 94.00
N GLN A 70 33.54 11.55 93.38
CA GLN A 70 33.66 11.44 91.93
C GLN A 70 32.70 10.39 91.35
N ARG A 71 32.50 9.25 92.03
CA ARG A 71 31.50 8.25 91.61
C ARG A 71 30.09 8.82 91.67
N LYS A 72 29.71 9.48 92.78
CA LYS A 72 28.41 10.14 92.89
C LYS A 72 28.19 11.19 91.80
N VAL A 73 29.18 12.05 91.58
CA VAL A 73 29.13 13.07 90.52
C VAL A 73 29.03 12.42 89.13
N ASN A 74 29.76 11.32 88.88
CA ASN A 74 29.68 10.60 87.61
C ASN A 74 28.35 9.87 87.44
N GLU A 75 27.79 9.30 88.51
CA GLU A 75 26.45 8.69 88.54
C GLU A 75 25.39 9.76 88.24
N GLU A 76 25.42 10.91 88.91
CA GLU A 76 24.51 12.04 88.64
C GLU A 76 24.66 12.59 87.21
N LEU A 77 25.88 12.67 86.68
CA LEU A 77 26.11 13.08 85.29
C LEU A 77 25.58 12.04 84.29
N TYR A 78 25.72 10.76 84.60
CA TYR A 78 25.21 9.67 83.78
C TYR A 78 23.68 9.61 83.81
N GLU A 79 23.07 9.79 84.99
CA GLU A 79 21.62 9.93 85.16
C GLU A 79 21.09 11.11 84.35
N ARG A 80 21.72 12.28 84.44
CA ARG A 80 21.37 13.45 83.60
C ARG A 80 21.51 13.18 82.10
N GLN A 81 22.56 12.47 81.68
CA GLN A 81 22.74 12.09 80.27
C GLN A 81 21.65 11.14 79.79
N ILE A 82 21.21 10.21 80.64
CA ILE A 82 20.08 9.33 80.34
C ILE A 82 18.78 10.12 80.30
N GLU A 83 18.53 10.99 81.27
CA GLU A 83 17.35 11.86 81.31
C GLU A 83 17.28 12.76 80.07
N ASP A 84 18.37 13.42 79.71
CA ASP A 84 18.46 14.25 78.50
C ASP A 84 18.26 13.40 77.22
N ALA A 85 18.76 12.17 77.19
CA ALA A 85 18.57 11.27 76.05
C ALA A 85 17.12 10.78 75.94
N LEU A 86 16.45 10.51 77.07
CA LEU A 86 15.04 10.14 77.13
C LEU A 86 14.16 11.31 76.72
N ILE A 87 14.41 12.53 77.22
CA ILE A 87 13.69 13.73 76.84
C ILE A 87 13.87 14.00 75.34
N LYS A 88 15.09 13.93 74.81
CA LYS A 88 15.33 14.08 73.36
C LYS A 88 14.63 13.00 72.54
N ALA A 89 14.62 11.75 73.00
CA ALA A 89 13.92 10.67 72.31
C ALA A 89 12.39 10.87 72.32
N GLU A 90 11.83 11.39 73.41
CA GLU A 90 10.42 11.78 73.50
C GLU A 90 10.11 12.98 72.61
N GLU A 91 10.95 14.01 72.60
CA GLU A 91 10.83 15.18 71.72
C GLU A 91 10.92 14.78 70.25
N ASP A 92 11.88 13.92 69.88
CA ASP A 92 12.04 13.38 68.53
C ASP A 92 10.83 12.53 68.13
N ARG A 93 10.28 11.75 69.06
CA ARG A 93 9.06 10.96 68.82
C ARG A 93 7.87 11.87 68.57
N ILE A 94 7.65 12.88 69.42
CA ILE A 94 6.56 13.86 69.27
C ILE A 94 6.75 14.66 67.97
N TYR A 95 7.99 15.01 67.63
CA TYR A 95 8.31 15.72 66.39
C TYR A 95 7.98 14.86 65.16
N LYS A 96 8.38 13.58 65.15
CA LYS A 96 8.02 12.62 64.09
C LYS A 96 6.51 12.39 64.01
N GLU A 97 5.83 12.24 65.13
CA GLU A 97 4.36 12.10 65.17
C GLU A 97 3.70 13.34 64.55
N LYS A 98 4.15 14.56 64.90
CA LYS A 98 3.66 15.81 64.27
C LYS A 98 3.98 15.90 62.77
N GLN A 99 5.15 15.42 62.34
CA GLN A 99 5.51 15.36 60.91
C GLN A 99 4.60 14.39 60.16
N LEU A 100 4.38 13.19 60.70
CA LEU A 100 3.47 12.19 60.11
C LEU A 100 2.04 12.73 60.04
N GLU A 101 1.54 13.39 61.09
CA GLU A 101 0.21 14.02 61.06
C GLU A 101 0.10 15.10 59.96
N GLN A 102 1.16 15.89 59.75
CA GLN A 102 1.18 16.88 58.67
C GLN A 102 1.22 16.19 57.30
N GLU A 103 2.06 15.17 57.13
CA GLU A 103 2.14 14.38 55.90
C GLU A 103 0.82 13.68 55.58
N GLU A 104 0.14 13.11 56.57
CA GLU A 104 -1.18 12.48 56.43
C GLU A 104 -2.24 13.49 56.02
N ARG A 105 -2.27 14.68 56.65
CA ARG A 105 -3.20 15.76 56.24
C ARG A 105 -2.92 16.21 54.82
N MET A 106 -1.65 16.40 54.45
CA MET A 106 -1.27 16.76 53.09
C MET A 106 -1.62 15.65 52.09
N ALA A 107 -1.42 14.38 52.45
CA ALA A 107 -1.79 13.23 51.62
C ALA A 107 -3.31 13.13 51.43
N GLN A 108 -4.09 13.38 52.48
CA GLN A 108 -5.56 13.40 52.41
C GLN A 108 -6.07 14.54 51.53
N GLU A 109 -5.52 15.76 51.67
CA GLU A 109 -5.88 16.89 50.81
C GLU A 109 -5.46 16.65 49.35
N LEU A 110 -4.27 16.10 49.12
CA LEU A 110 -3.84 15.69 47.78
C LEU A 110 -4.75 14.61 47.18
N ALA A 111 -5.14 13.60 47.97
CA ALA A 111 -6.07 12.57 47.54
C ALA A 111 -7.44 13.16 47.20
N ARG A 112 -7.95 14.10 48.02
CA ARG A 112 -9.19 14.82 47.76
C ARG A 112 -9.13 15.62 46.45
N ILE A 113 -8.08 16.41 46.26
CA ILE A 113 -7.86 17.18 45.02
C ILE A 113 -7.77 16.24 43.81
N ASN A 114 -7.09 15.10 43.94
CA ASN A 114 -6.98 14.11 42.86
C ASN A 114 -8.33 13.46 42.53
N LEU A 115 -9.14 13.14 43.55
CA LEU A 115 -10.49 12.60 43.35
C LEU A 115 -11.43 13.62 42.70
N GLU A 116 -11.36 14.89 43.11
CA GLU A 116 -12.12 15.98 42.49
C GLU A 116 -11.72 16.15 41.02
N LYS A 117 -10.41 16.19 40.70
CA LYS A 117 -9.91 16.21 39.32
C LYS A 117 -10.39 15.01 38.50
N LEU A 118 -10.31 13.80 39.06
CA LEU A 118 -10.74 12.59 38.36
C LEU A 118 -12.26 12.59 38.12
N ARG A 119 -13.04 13.10 39.07
CA ARG A 119 -14.49 13.28 38.91
C ARG A 119 -14.78 14.29 37.79
N ASP A 120 -14.08 15.41 37.75
CA ASP A 120 -14.23 16.43 36.71
C ASP A 120 -13.81 15.90 35.33
N GLU A 121 -12.72 15.15 35.25
CA GLU A 121 -12.27 14.50 34.01
C GLU A 121 -13.28 13.46 33.53
N LYS A 122 -13.82 12.63 34.43
CA LYS A 122 -14.85 11.64 34.09
C LYS A 122 -16.15 12.31 33.66
N MET A 123 -16.53 13.41 34.31
CA MET A 123 -17.66 14.23 33.89
C MET A 123 -17.44 14.81 32.49
N ARG A 124 -16.27 15.39 32.22
CA ARG A 124 -15.90 15.91 30.90
C ARG A 124 -15.86 14.80 29.84
N GLN A 125 -15.35 13.61 30.17
CA GLN A 125 -15.38 12.43 29.28
C GLN A 125 -16.81 12.04 28.93
N TYR A 126 -17.69 11.93 29.94
CA TYR A 126 -19.11 11.65 29.73
C TYR A 126 -19.77 12.69 28.81
N ILE A 127 -19.47 13.98 29.00
CA ILE A 127 -20.00 15.05 28.15
C ILE A 127 -19.45 14.97 26.72
N LYS A 128 -18.16 14.66 26.53
CA LYS A 128 -17.55 14.47 25.20
C LYS A 128 -18.21 13.34 24.42
N GLU A 129 -18.44 12.21 25.07
CA GLU A 129 -19.02 11.03 24.44
C GLU A 129 -20.50 11.23 24.08
N ASN A 130 -21.27 11.92 24.95
CA ASN A 130 -22.71 12.09 24.75
C ASN A 130 -23.10 13.31 23.92
N SER A 131 -22.33 14.40 23.96
CA SER A 131 -22.66 15.60 23.19
C SER A 131 -22.54 15.35 21.68
N ALA A 132 -23.54 15.79 20.92
CA ALA A 132 -23.53 15.70 19.47
C ALA A 132 -22.56 16.71 18.85
N GLU A 133 -22.51 17.93 19.40
CA GLU A 133 -21.68 19.03 18.89
C GLU A 133 -20.17 18.71 18.93
N LEU A 134 -19.68 18.13 20.03
CA LEU A 134 -18.27 17.73 20.13
C LEU A 134 -17.95 16.55 19.21
N ARG A 135 -18.86 15.58 19.07
CA ARG A 135 -18.68 14.47 18.10
C ARG A 135 -18.64 14.96 16.67
N GLU A 136 -19.51 15.87 16.28
CA GLU A 136 -19.50 16.49 14.94
C GLU A 136 -18.21 17.28 14.71
N LEU A 137 -17.76 18.04 15.71
CA LEU A 137 -16.50 18.77 15.64
C LEU A 137 -15.31 17.80 15.48
N GLU A 138 -15.25 16.74 16.27
CA GLU A 138 -14.22 15.71 16.16
C GLU A 138 -14.24 15.03 14.78
N LEU A 139 -15.42 14.73 14.23
CA LEU A 139 -15.55 14.17 12.88
C LEU A 139 -15.02 15.14 11.82
N LYS A 140 -15.35 16.43 11.93
CA LYS A 140 -14.82 17.47 11.04
C LYS A 140 -13.29 17.59 11.17
N LEU A 141 -12.74 17.54 12.38
CA LEU A 141 -11.29 17.54 12.60
C LEU A 141 -10.61 16.29 12.06
N LYS A 142 -11.19 15.10 12.26
CA LYS A 142 -10.71 13.84 11.66
C LYS A 142 -10.72 13.93 10.13
N SER A 143 -11.79 14.47 9.53
CA SER A 143 -11.85 14.69 8.08
C SER A 143 -10.77 15.65 7.58
N ALA A 144 -10.43 16.68 8.36
CA ALA A 144 -9.35 17.61 8.05
C ALA A 144 -7.97 16.93 8.07
N TYR A 145 -7.71 16.04 9.04
CA TYR A 145 -6.50 15.21 9.05
C TYR A 145 -6.42 14.30 7.82
N LEU A 146 -7.52 13.64 7.46
CA LEU A 146 -7.58 12.81 6.24
C LEU A 146 -7.33 13.64 4.98
N ASN A 147 -7.85 14.87 4.91
CA ASN A 147 -7.61 15.78 3.79
C ASN A 147 -6.15 16.23 3.72
N ARG A 148 -5.52 16.52 4.88
CA ARG A 148 -4.10 16.84 4.95
C ARG A 148 -3.23 15.66 4.49
N GLU A 149 -3.54 14.45 4.94
CA GLU A 149 -2.85 13.23 4.50
C GLU A 149 -3.04 12.97 3.01
N ARG A 150 -4.26 13.12 2.50
CA ARG A 150 -4.54 13.00 1.07
C ARG A 150 -3.75 14.01 0.24
N ALA A 151 -3.65 15.26 0.69
CA ALA A 151 -2.85 16.27 0.00
C ALA A 151 -1.36 15.92 0.01
N ALA A 152 -0.83 15.38 1.11
CA ALA A 152 0.54 14.88 1.17
C ALA A 152 0.77 13.72 0.19
N GLN A 153 -0.17 12.78 0.11
CA GLN A 153 -0.11 11.66 -0.85
C GLN A 153 -0.18 12.12 -2.30
N ILE A 154 -1.00 13.13 -2.62
CA ILE A 154 -1.07 13.71 -3.96
C ILE A 154 0.26 14.35 -4.32
N ALA A 155 0.83 15.16 -3.43
CA ALA A 155 2.13 15.79 -3.63
C ALA A 155 3.26 14.75 -3.81
N GLU A 156 3.25 13.68 -3.02
CA GLU A 156 4.19 12.56 -3.16
C GLU A 156 4.02 11.87 -4.52
N LYS A 157 2.79 11.54 -4.92
CA LYS A 157 2.50 10.92 -6.22
C LYS A 157 2.90 11.81 -7.38
N GLU A 158 2.70 13.12 -7.27
CA GLU A 158 3.15 14.10 -8.27
C GLU A 158 4.68 14.14 -8.35
N SER A 159 5.38 14.17 -7.21
CA SER A 159 6.85 14.06 -7.16
C SER A 159 7.34 12.79 -7.86
N MET A 160 6.73 11.64 -7.54
CA MET A 160 7.05 10.37 -8.20
C MET A 160 6.79 10.42 -9.70
N ARG A 161 5.69 11.03 -10.15
CA ARG A 161 5.40 11.22 -11.58
C ARG A 161 6.45 12.08 -12.28
N TYR A 162 6.88 13.17 -11.66
CA TYR A 162 7.95 14.00 -12.21
C TYR A 162 9.26 13.24 -12.31
N GLU A 163 9.58 12.40 -11.32
CA GLU A 163 10.75 11.53 -11.36
C GLU A 163 10.65 10.47 -12.47
N THR A 164 9.50 9.81 -12.65
CA THR A 164 9.32 8.82 -13.73
C THR A 164 9.45 9.48 -15.10
N VAL A 165 8.81 10.63 -15.31
CA VAL A 165 8.92 11.38 -16.58
C VAL A 165 10.37 11.81 -16.84
N ARG A 166 11.11 12.21 -15.80
CA ARG A 166 12.54 12.53 -15.91
C ARG A 166 13.36 11.30 -16.32
N GLN A 167 13.11 10.13 -15.72
CA GLN A 167 13.79 8.89 -16.05
C GLN A 167 13.46 8.41 -17.47
N GLU A 168 12.20 8.47 -17.88
CA GLU A 168 11.75 8.15 -19.24
C GLU A 168 12.41 9.07 -20.28
N ALA A 169 12.50 10.38 -19.99
CA ALA A 169 13.21 11.33 -20.85
C ALA A 169 14.71 11.00 -20.96
N ASP A 170 15.36 10.55 -19.88
CA ASP A 170 16.75 10.10 -19.90
C ASP A 170 16.93 8.82 -20.73
N ILE A 171 16.02 7.86 -20.61
CA ILE A 171 16.02 6.62 -21.40
C ILE A 171 15.79 6.93 -22.88
N ALA A 172 14.80 7.77 -23.20
CA ALA A 172 14.51 8.18 -24.58
C ALA A 172 15.71 8.89 -25.22
N ARG A 173 16.43 9.75 -24.47
CA ARG A 173 17.67 10.36 -24.94
C ARG A 173 18.75 9.33 -25.27
N LYS A 174 18.96 8.33 -24.40
CA LYS A 174 19.91 7.24 -24.65
C LYS A 174 19.51 6.41 -25.87
N LEU A 175 18.24 6.03 -25.98
CA LEU A 175 17.73 5.23 -27.10
C LEU A 175 17.87 5.97 -28.44
N LYS A 176 17.58 7.27 -28.47
CA LYS A 176 17.80 8.10 -29.67
C LYS A 176 19.28 8.12 -30.07
N SER A 177 20.18 8.32 -29.12
CA SER A 177 21.62 8.30 -29.40
C SER A 177 22.11 6.94 -29.93
N GLU A 178 21.61 5.82 -29.38
CA GLU A 178 21.95 4.49 -29.89
C GLU A 178 21.34 4.22 -31.27
N HIS A 179 20.10 4.66 -31.52
CA HIS A 179 19.46 4.54 -32.82
C HIS A 179 20.19 5.36 -33.90
N GLU A 180 20.61 6.58 -33.59
CA GLU A 180 21.44 7.41 -34.48
C GLU A 180 22.77 6.72 -34.81
N ARG A 181 23.43 6.11 -33.82
CA ARG A 181 24.66 5.32 -34.07
C ARG A 181 24.41 4.14 -35.00
N ALA A 182 23.34 3.37 -34.75
CA ALA A 182 22.98 2.23 -35.60
C ALA A 182 22.63 2.67 -37.03
N SER A 183 21.93 3.80 -37.19
CA SER A 183 21.62 4.40 -38.50
C SER A 183 22.89 4.78 -39.25
N LEU A 184 23.84 5.45 -38.59
CA LEU A 184 25.13 5.81 -39.19
C LEU A 184 25.96 4.57 -39.56
N GLU A 185 25.89 3.48 -38.80
CA GLU A 185 26.54 2.22 -39.16
C GLU A 185 25.88 1.55 -40.37
N GLN A 186 24.55 1.55 -40.45
CA GLN A 186 23.82 1.06 -41.62
C GLN A 186 24.16 1.86 -42.87
N GLU A 187 24.15 3.19 -42.79
CA GLU A 187 24.55 4.06 -43.92
C GLU A 187 25.97 3.75 -44.40
N LYS A 188 26.92 3.50 -43.49
CA LYS A 188 28.28 3.09 -43.87
C LYS A 188 28.32 1.72 -44.55
N LEU A 189 27.51 0.77 -44.11
CA LEU A 189 27.42 -0.54 -44.74
C LEU A 189 26.81 -0.45 -46.14
N ASP A 190 25.77 0.36 -46.29
CA ASP A 190 25.12 0.58 -47.58
C ASP A 190 26.03 1.35 -48.55
N GLN A 191 26.83 2.31 -48.06
CA GLN A 191 27.89 2.95 -48.85
C GLN A 191 28.92 1.93 -49.35
N LYS A 192 29.39 1.01 -48.48
CA LYS A 192 30.31 -0.05 -48.90
C LYS A 192 29.70 -0.98 -49.96
N ARG A 193 28.44 -1.38 -49.78
CA ARG A 193 27.72 -2.19 -50.77
C ARG A 193 27.58 -1.44 -52.10
N TYR A 194 27.30 -0.15 -52.05
CA TYR A 194 27.22 0.68 -53.24
C TYR A 194 28.58 0.78 -53.95
N GLU A 195 29.67 1.00 -53.21
CA GLU A 195 31.03 0.98 -53.75
C GLU A 195 31.38 -0.36 -54.41
N GLU A 196 31.00 -1.49 -53.79
CA GLU A 196 31.19 -2.83 -54.37
C GLU A 196 30.39 -3.02 -55.66
N VAL A 197 29.13 -2.57 -55.71
CA VAL A 197 28.30 -2.62 -56.92
C VAL A 197 28.90 -1.76 -58.04
N VAL A 198 29.39 -0.57 -57.72
CA VAL A 198 30.04 0.32 -58.71
C VAL A 198 31.33 -0.32 -59.25
N ARG A 199 32.15 -0.93 -58.39
CA ARG A 199 33.35 -1.66 -58.84
C ARG A 199 32.99 -2.83 -59.76
N TYR A 200 31.96 -3.60 -59.39
CA TYR A 200 31.48 -4.71 -60.21
C TYR A 200 30.93 -4.24 -61.57
N GLN A 201 30.23 -3.10 -61.61
CA GLN A 201 29.78 -2.46 -62.85
C GLN A 201 30.96 -2.04 -63.73
N GLN A 202 31.98 -1.41 -63.16
CA GLN A 202 33.20 -1.02 -63.89
C GLN A 202 33.94 -2.24 -64.48
N GLU A 203 34.01 -3.35 -63.73
CA GLU A 203 34.59 -4.60 -64.22
C GLU A 203 33.77 -5.20 -65.39
N LEU A 204 32.44 -5.14 -65.32
CA LEU A 204 31.56 -5.58 -66.41
C LEU A 204 31.71 -4.70 -67.66
N GLU A 205 31.80 -3.37 -67.49
CA GLU A 205 32.05 -2.43 -68.59
C GLU A 205 33.39 -2.72 -69.28
N GLN A 206 34.46 -2.98 -68.51
CA GLN A 206 35.75 -3.38 -69.06
C GLN A 206 35.66 -4.71 -69.83
N GLN A 207 34.91 -5.70 -69.34
CA GLN A 207 34.68 -6.95 -70.07
C GLN A 207 33.90 -6.75 -71.37
N LEU A 208 32.98 -5.79 -71.42
CA LEU A 208 32.25 -5.43 -72.63
C LEU A 208 33.16 -4.71 -73.63
N GLU A 209 33.96 -3.75 -73.17
CA GLU A 209 34.98 -3.08 -74.00
C GLU A 209 35.99 -4.07 -74.58
N GLU A 210 36.46 -5.04 -73.78
CA GLU A 210 37.35 -6.10 -74.27
C GLU A 210 36.68 -6.98 -75.34
N LYS A 211 35.39 -7.31 -75.18
CA LYS A 211 34.62 -8.05 -76.19
C LYS A 211 34.43 -7.24 -77.46
N GLU A 212 34.22 -5.94 -77.36
CA GLU A 212 34.12 -5.05 -78.51
C GLU A 212 35.45 -4.90 -79.24
N ARG A 213 36.57 -4.75 -78.52
CA ARG A 213 37.92 -4.77 -79.11
C ARG A 213 38.20 -6.08 -79.85
N LYS A 214 37.91 -7.22 -79.23
CA LYS A 214 38.04 -8.54 -79.90
C LYS A 214 37.17 -8.65 -81.15
N ARG A 215 35.98 -8.04 -81.17
CA ARG A 215 35.13 -7.96 -82.37
C ARG A 215 35.75 -7.08 -83.45
N GLN A 216 36.36 -5.95 -83.07
CA GLN A 216 37.06 -5.06 -84.01
C GLN A 216 38.29 -5.76 -84.61
N ASP A 217 39.11 -6.41 -83.79
CA ASP A 217 40.27 -7.18 -84.24
C ASP A 217 39.86 -8.31 -85.21
N ALA A 218 38.81 -9.07 -84.87
CA ALA A 218 38.27 -10.12 -85.73
C ALA A 218 37.68 -9.55 -87.05
N TYR A 219 37.10 -8.35 -87.02
CA TYR A 219 36.61 -7.69 -88.22
C TYR A 219 37.75 -7.20 -89.11
N GLU A 220 38.85 -6.72 -88.53
CA GLU A 220 40.06 -6.36 -89.27
C GLU A 220 40.73 -7.59 -89.89
N GLU A 221 40.80 -8.71 -89.16
CA GLU A 221 41.27 -9.99 -89.70
C GLU A 221 40.38 -10.47 -90.84
N PHE A 222 39.05 -10.41 -90.68
CA PHE A 222 38.11 -10.73 -91.75
C PHE A 222 38.30 -9.86 -92.99
N LEU A 223 38.57 -8.56 -92.83
CA LEU A 223 38.85 -7.68 -93.97
C LEU A 223 40.17 -8.05 -94.67
N LYS A 224 41.21 -8.41 -93.92
CA LYS A 224 42.49 -8.90 -94.47
C LYS A 224 42.29 -10.23 -95.21
N GLU A 225 41.53 -11.17 -94.64
CA GLU A 225 41.17 -12.43 -95.27
C GLU A 225 40.33 -12.20 -96.52
N LYS A 226 39.34 -11.31 -96.47
CA LYS A 226 38.51 -10.96 -97.64
C LYS A 226 39.35 -10.40 -98.78
N LEU A 227 40.28 -9.48 -98.50
CA LEU A 227 41.21 -8.96 -99.51
C LEU A 227 42.09 -10.07 -100.11
N MET A 228 42.58 -10.98 -99.27
CA MET A 228 43.37 -12.14 -99.71
C MET A 228 42.55 -13.12 -100.54
N VAL A 229 41.28 -13.36 -100.16
CA VAL A 229 40.33 -14.17 -100.92
C VAL A 229 39.98 -13.49 -102.24
N ASP A 230 39.77 -12.18 -102.27
CA ASP A 230 39.51 -11.42 -103.50
C ASP A 230 40.73 -11.48 -104.45
N GLU A 231 41.95 -11.47 -103.93
CA GLU A 231 43.17 -11.71 -104.73
C GLU A 231 43.26 -13.14 -105.27
N ILE A 232 42.89 -14.14 -104.47
CA ILE A 232 42.83 -15.55 -104.91
C ILE A 232 41.75 -15.72 -105.97
N VAL A 233 40.56 -15.14 -105.77
CA VAL A 233 39.48 -15.16 -106.75
C VAL A 233 39.88 -14.45 -108.03
N ARG A 234 40.61 -13.32 -107.95
CA ARG A 234 41.15 -12.65 -109.14
C ARG A 234 42.14 -13.55 -109.90
N LYS A 235 43.04 -14.23 -109.19
CA LYS A 235 43.98 -15.21 -109.79
C LYS A 235 43.24 -16.41 -110.40
N ILE A 236 42.19 -16.91 -109.74
CA ILE A 236 41.33 -17.98 -110.27
C ILE A 236 40.60 -17.48 -111.53
N TYR A 237 40.09 -16.25 -111.56
CA TYR A 237 39.46 -15.70 -112.77
C TYR A 237 40.47 -15.54 -113.92
N GLU A 238 41.70 -15.12 -113.63
CA GLU A 238 42.78 -15.03 -114.62
C GLU A 238 43.18 -16.42 -115.15
N GLU A 239 43.33 -17.41 -114.26
CA GLU A 239 43.60 -18.81 -114.62
C GLU A 239 42.42 -19.45 -115.37
N ASP A 240 41.17 -19.21 -114.94
CA ASP A 240 39.95 -19.68 -115.60
C ASP A 240 39.76 -19.05 -116.98
N GLN A 241 40.18 -17.79 -117.20
CA GLN A 241 40.14 -17.15 -118.52
C GLN A 241 41.15 -17.79 -119.46
N MET A 242 42.37 -18.05 -118.98
CA MET A 242 43.41 -18.76 -119.75
C MET A 242 43.03 -20.21 -120.00
N GLU A 243 42.43 -20.89 -119.02
CA GLU A 243 41.92 -22.24 -119.17
C GLU A 243 40.73 -22.26 -120.12
N ARG A 244 39.79 -21.30 -120.06
CA ARG A 244 38.67 -21.18 -121.01
C ARG A 244 39.15 -20.97 -122.44
N GLN A 245 40.20 -20.18 -122.67
CA GLN A 245 40.77 -20.00 -124.01
C GLN A 245 41.35 -21.33 -124.54
N LEU A 246 42.15 -22.03 -123.73
CA LEU A 246 42.67 -23.36 -124.05
C LEU A 246 41.57 -24.43 -124.20
N ARG A 247 40.49 -24.32 -123.42
CA ARG A 247 39.31 -25.20 -123.49
C ARG A 247 38.52 -24.92 -124.75
N MET A 248 38.31 -23.66 -125.14
CA MET A 248 37.62 -23.31 -126.38
C MET A 248 38.38 -23.81 -127.61
N GLU A 249 39.72 -23.74 -127.60
CA GLU A 249 40.55 -24.35 -128.64
C GLU A 249 40.41 -25.89 -128.68
N LYS A 250 40.37 -26.57 -127.53
CA LYS A 250 40.11 -28.02 -127.45
C LYS A 250 38.66 -28.39 -127.78
N ILE A 251 37.70 -27.52 -127.44
CA ILE A 251 36.26 -27.70 -127.67
C ILE A 251 35.95 -27.51 -129.13
N THR A 252 36.53 -26.53 -129.83
CA THR A 252 36.33 -26.38 -131.28
C THR A 252 36.94 -27.56 -132.06
N ALA A 253 38.07 -28.11 -131.61
CA ALA A 253 38.65 -29.33 -132.17
C ALA A 253 37.78 -30.57 -131.91
N THR A 254 37.23 -30.73 -130.70
CA THR A 254 36.36 -31.86 -130.34
C THR A 254 34.92 -31.71 -130.85
N GLN A 255 34.38 -30.49 -131.01
CA GLN A 255 33.05 -30.22 -131.56
C GLN A 255 32.93 -30.66 -133.00
N ARG A 256 34.00 -30.51 -133.81
CA ARG A 256 34.05 -31.05 -135.17
C ARG A 256 33.91 -32.58 -135.19
N TYR A 257 34.60 -33.28 -134.28
CA TYR A 257 34.46 -34.73 -134.11
C TYR A 257 33.13 -35.15 -133.46
N ILE A 258 32.57 -34.32 -132.57
CA ILE A 258 31.32 -34.59 -131.84
C ILE A 258 30.10 -34.33 -132.73
N GLU A 259 30.11 -33.38 -133.66
CA GLU A 259 29.02 -33.19 -134.61
C GLU A 259 28.88 -34.38 -135.56
N GLU A 260 30.01 -34.92 -136.03
CA GLU A 260 30.07 -36.18 -136.78
C GLU A 260 29.56 -37.37 -135.96
N PHE A 261 29.90 -37.44 -134.67
CA PHE A 261 29.43 -38.49 -133.76
C PHE A 261 27.96 -38.31 -133.33
N LYS A 262 27.46 -37.08 -133.16
CA LYS A 262 26.08 -36.76 -132.75
C LYS A 262 25.06 -37.10 -133.83
N SER A 263 25.44 -36.98 -135.11
CA SER A 263 24.61 -37.44 -136.22
C SER A 263 24.37 -38.96 -136.15
N GLN A 264 25.40 -39.73 -135.77
CA GLN A 264 25.31 -41.19 -135.60
C GLN A 264 24.60 -41.60 -134.28
N GLN A 265 24.77 -40.83 -133.21
CA GLN A 265 24.17 -41.10 -131.91
C GLN A 265 22.69 -40.72 -131.81
N ALA A 266 22.21 -39.79 -132.64
CA ALA A 266 20.79 -39.41 -132.71
C ALA A 266 19.90 -40.55 -133.22
N GLU A 267 20.42 -41.37 -134.14
CA GLU A 267 19.77 -42.59 -134.62
C GLU A 267 19.74 -43.67 -133.53
N TRP A 268 20.80 -43.81 -132.75
CA TRP A 268 20.88 -44.75 -131.62
C TRP A 268 19.96 -44.36 -130.45
N ARG A 269 19.89 -43.07 -130.08
CA ARG A 269 19.03 -42.56 -128.99
C ARG A 269 17.54 -42.68 -129.25
N ARG A 270 17.10 -42.83 -130.50
CA ARG A 270 15.69 -43.09 -130.84
C ARG A 270 15.30 -44.51 -130.42
N MET A 271 16.20 -45.47 -130.58
CA MET A 271 16.02 -46.88 -130.25
C MET A 271 16.10 -47.18 -128.75
N GLU A 272 16.88 -46.39 -127.99
CA GLU A 272 17.04 -46.57 -126.53
C GLU A 272 15.86 -45.97 -125.73
N ARG A 273 15.26 -44.88 -126.20
CA ARG A 273 14.10 -44.23 -125.51
C ARG A 273 12.87 -45.13 -125.45
N GLU A 274 12.62 -45.92 -126.50
CA GLU A 274 11.51 -46.87 -126.53
C GLU A 274 11.69 -48.00 -125.48
N LYS A 275 12.93 -48.32 -125.10
CA LYS A 275 13.22 -49.29 -124.03
C LYS A 275 13.11 -48.66 -122.63
N MET A 276 13.56 -47.43 -122.46
CA MET A 276 13.53 -46.71 -121.18
C MET A 276 12.09 -46.33 -120.74
N GLU A 277 11.21 -46.00 -121.69
CA GLU A 277 9.79 -45.74 -121.40
C GLU A 277 9.04 -46.97 -120.88
N ALA A 278 9.52 -48.18 -121.19
CA ALA A 278 8.97 -49.42 -120.65
C ALA A 278 9.43 -49.70 -119.21
N GLU A 279 10.64 -49.30 -118.83
CA GLU A 279 11.14 -49.40 -117.44
C GLU A 279 10.58 -48.30 -116.52
N ASN A 280 10.41 -47.07 -117.02
CA ASN A 280 9.82 -45.97 -116.26
C ASN A 280 8.36 -46.23 -115.84
N ARG A 281 7.61 -47.04 -116.60
CA ARG A 281 6.26 -47.49 -116.19
C ARG A 281 6.29 -48.35 -114.93
N ARG A 282 7.33 -49.18 -114.75
CA ARG A 282 7.51 -50.00 -113.53
C ARG A 282 7.94 -49.18 -112.31
N ILE A 283 8.65 -48.07 -112.53
CA ILE A 283 9.10 -47.15 -111.47
C ILE A 283 7.94 -46.29 -110.93
N LEU A 284 7.02 -45.85 -111.79
CA LEU A 284 5.83 -45.08 -111.37
C LEU A 284 4.89 -45.90 -110.47
N GLU A 285 4.73 -47.20 -110.74
CA GLU A 285 3.93 -48.10 -109.90
C GLU A 285 4.52 -48.23 -108.48
N PHE A 286 5.86 -48.28 -108.35
CA PHE A 286 6.55 -48.33 -107.05
C PHE A 286 6.48 -47.01 -106.27
N ALA A 287 6.50 -45.86 -106.96
CA ALA A 287 6.35 -44.54 -106.34
C ALA A 287 4.92 -44.32 -105.79
N SER A 288 3.89 -44.75 -106.54
CA SER A 288 2.50 -44.68 -106.10
C SER A 288 2.20 -45.54 -104.86
N TYR A 289 2.95 -46.63 -104.67
CA TYR A 289 2.85 -47.51 -103.51
C TYR A 289 3.43 -46.87 -102.23
N GLN A 290 4.47 -46.04 -102.33
CA GLN A 290 5.06 -45.35 -101.17
C GLN A 290 4.21 -44.17 -100.70
N GLN A 291 3.60 -43.41 -101.62
CA GLN A 291 2.71 -42.28 -101.28
C GLN A 291 1.47 -42.73 -100.50
N ARG A 292 0.86 -43.87 -100.89
CA ARG A 292 -0.27 -44.46 -100.13
C ARG A 292 0.11 -44.85 -98.69
N LYS A 293 1.37 -45.25 -98.47
CA LYS A 293 1.86 -45.66 -97.14
C LYS A 293 2.09 -44.47 -96.20
N GLU A 294 2.45 -43.30 -96.74
CA GLU A 294 2.55 -42.05 -95.99
C GLU A 294 1.17 -41.44 -95.70
N GLU A 295 0.24 -41.49 -96.66
CA GLU A 295 -1.14 -41.04 -96.47
C GLU A 295 -1.86 -41.84 -95.37
N ASP A 296 -1.68 -43.16 -95.32
CA ASP A 296 -2.21 -44.02 -94.25
C ASP A 296 -1.58 -43.74 -92.87
N ARG A 297 -0.34 -43.21 -92.82
CA ARG A 297 0.32 -42.78 -91.58
C ARG A 297 -0.27 -41.46 -91.08
N MET A 298 -0.50 -40.51 -91.98
CA MET A 298 -1.08 -39.20 -91.66
C MET A 298 -2.56 -39.30 -91.29
N ALA A 299 -3.31 -40.24 -91.87
CA ALA A 299 -4.71 -40.53 -91.51
C ALA A 299 -4.83 -41.06 -90.06
N LYS A 300 -3.94 -41.97 -89.63
CA LYS A 300 -3.94 -42.53 -88.26
C LYS A 300 -3.57 -41.52 -87.17
N VAL A 301 -2.83 -40.47 -87.50
CA VAL A 301 -2.52 -39.38 -86.57
C VAL A 301 -3.75 -38.50 -86.37
N ARG A 302 -4.48 -38.19 -87.44
CA ARG A 302 -5.71 -37.38 -87.38
C ARG A 302 -6.85 -38.09 -86.61
N GLU A 303 -7.00 -39.41 -86.76
CA GLU A 303 -7.96 -40.18 -85.94
C GLU A 303 -7.60 -40.16 -84.43
N ARG A 304 -6.30 -40.14 -84.09
CA ARG A 304 -5.85 -40.04 -82.68
C ARG A 304 -6.08 -38.65 -82.09
N GLU A 305 -6.01 -37.60 -82.89
CA GLU A 305 -6.31 -36.23 -82.45
C GLU A 305 -7.82 -36.03 -82.25
N GLN A 306 -8.64 -36.53 -83.18
CA GLN A 306 -10.10 -36.50 -83.04
C GLN A 306 -10.60 -37.32 -81.83
N ALA A 307 -9.95 -38.45 -81.52
CA ALA A 307 -10.26 -39.21 -80.30
C ALA A 307 -9.88 -38.48 -79.00
N LYS A 308 -8.83 -37.66 -79.02
CA LYS A 308 -8.47 -36.80 -77.87
C LYS A 308 -9.47 -35.66 -77.71
N GLU A 309 -9.87 -35.01 -78.80
CA GLU A 309 -10.89 -33.95 -78.76
C GLU A 309 -12.24 -34.46 -78.24
N HIS A 310 -12.66 -35.66 -78.66
CA HIS A 310 -13.87 -36.30 -78.14
C HIS A 310 -13.74 -36.67 -76.65
N LEU A 311 -12.55 -37.08 -76.18
CA LEU A 311 -12.31 -37.34 -74.75
C LEU A 311 -12.36 -36.04 -73.92
N HIS A 312 -11.79 -34.95 -74.46
CA HIS A 312 -11.81 -33.63 -73.84
C HIS A 312 -13.24 -33.09 -73.73
N GLN A 313 -14.05 -33.19 -74.80
CA GLN A 313 -15.47 -32.80 -74.80
C GLN A 313 -16.28 -33.55 -73.73
N MET A 314 -16.11 -34.88 -73.65
CA MET A 314 -16.73 -35.71 -72.63
C MET A 314 -16.28 -35.37 -71.19
N LEU A 315 -15.02 -34.93 -71.02
CA LEU A 315 -14.51 -34.51 -69.71
C LEU A 315 -15.08 -33.15 -69.30
N THR A 316 -15.19 -32.20 -70.22
CA THR A 316 -15.82 -30.90 -69.97
C THR A 316 -17.30 -31.04 -69.63
N GLU A 317 -18.05 -31.88 -70.35
CA GLU A 317 -19.45 -32.15 -70.04
C GLU A 317 -19.60 -32.81 -68.65
N LYS A 318 -18.72 -33.74 -68.27
CA LYS A 318 -18.73 -34.32 -66.92
C LYS A 318 -18.41 -33.30 -65.83
N ILE A 319 -17.45 -32.39 -66.06
CA ILE A 319 -17.11 -31.32 -65.12
C ILE A 319 -18.25 -30.31 -64.98
N GLU A 320 -18.95 -29.99 -66.08
CA GLU A 320 -20.12 -29.11 -66.06
C GLU A 320 -21.31 -29.76 -65.35
N MET A 321 -21.57 -31.05 -65.57
CA MET A 321 -22.60 -31.81 -64.85
C MET A 321 -22.28 -31.94 -63.36
N GLU A 322 -21.03 -32.18 -62.97
CA GLU A 322 -20.61 -32.21 -61.56
C GLU A 322 -20.72 -30.83 -60.90
N ARG A 323 -20.44 -29.73 -61.64
CA ARG A 323 -20.68 -28.37 -61.15
C ARG A 323 -22.16 -28.09 -60.96
N GLN A 324 -23.00 -28.43 -61.93
CA GLN A 324 -24.45 -28.26 -61.83
C GLN A 324 -25.04 -29.06 -60.65
N GLN A 325 -24.57 -30.29 -60.41
CA GLN A 325 -24.98 -31.07 -59.24
C GLN A 325 -24.52 -30.46 -57.91
N ARG A 326 -23.35 -29.82 -57.86
CA ARG A 326 -22.89 -29.09 -56.67
C ARG A 326 -23.72 -27.83 -56.44
N ASP A 327 -24.00 -27.08 -57.49
CA ASP A 327 -24.81 -25.87 -57.44
C ASP A 327 -26.27 -26.20 -57.03
N GLU A 328 -26.82 -27.32 -57.49
CA GLU A 328 -28.13 -27.83 -57.07
C GLU A 328 -28.13 -28.26 -55.59
N MET A 329 -27.07 -28.95 -55.13
CA MET A 329 -26.91 -29.31 -53.72
C MET A 329 -26.71 -28.09 -52.81
N GLU A 330 -26.06 -27.04 -53.29
CA GLU A 330 -25.92 -25.76 -52.58
C GLU A 330 -27.25 -25.00 -52.52
N ARG A 331 -28.04 -24.99 -53.62
CA ARG A 331 -29.40 -24.42 -53.61
C ARG A 331 -30.32 -25.13 -52.61
N VAL A 332 -30.28 -26.46 -52.55
CA VAL A 332 -31.07 -27.23 -51.55
C VAL A 332 -30.62 -26.92 -50.12
N ARG A 333 -29.33 -26.66 -49.88
CA ARG A 333 -28.83 -26.23 -48.56
C ARG A 333 -29.27 -24.81 -48.20
N GLU A 334 -29.27 -23.91 -49.16
CA GLU A 334 -29.76 -22.54 -48.99
C GLU A 334 -31.27 -22.52 -48.71
N GLU A 335 -32.06 -23.33 -49.43
CA GLU A 335 -33.50 -23.50 -49.20
C GLU A 335 -33.79 -24.07 -47.80
N LEU A 336 -33.04 -25.10 -47.36
CA LEU A 336 -33.19 -25.67 -46.02
C LEU A 336 -32.86 -24.64 -44.92
N CYS A 337 -31.81 -23.82 -45.11
CA CYS A 337 -31.45 -22.78 -44.15
C CYS A 337 -32.52 -21.68 -44.06
N LEU A 338 -33.15 -21.33 -45.17
CA LEU A 338 -34.27 -20.37 -45.20
C LEU A 338 -35.53 -20.94 -44.54
N GLU A 339 -35.82 -22.24 -44.71
CA GLU A 339 -36.91 -22.92 -44.01
C GLU A 339 -36.66 -23.04 -42.50
N GLU A 340 -35.45 -23.40 -42.06
CA GLU A 340 -35.08 -23.44 -40.64
C GLU A 340 -35.21 -22.04 -39.98
N GLN A 341 -34.80 -20.98 -40.69
CA GLN A 341 -34.99 -19.61 -40.23
C GLN A 341 -36.47 -19.22 -40.14
N ALA A 342 -37.30 -19.67 -41.08
CA ALA A 342 -38.74 -19.43 -41.08
C ALA A 342 -39.47 -20.20 -39.96
N GLU A 343 -39.06 -21.44 -39.67
CA GLU A 343 -39.59 -22.22 -38.54
C GLU A 343 -39.18 -21.62 -37.19
N ALA A 344 -37.92 -21.17 -37.05
CA ALA A 344 -37.46 -20.47 -35.86
C ALA A 344 -38.23 -19.16 -35.62
N ALA A 345 -38.59 -18.43 -36.69
CA ALA A 345 -39.43 -17.24 -36.58
C ALA A 345 -40.88 -17.58 -36.13
N ARG A 346 -41.46 -18.69 -36.61
CA ARG A 346 -42.78 -19.16 -36.17
C ARG A 346 -42.78 -19.59 -34.71
N GLN A 347 -41.74 -20.30 -34.25
CA GLN A 347 -41.59 -20.70 -32.84
C GLN A 347 -41.48 -19.48 -31.91
N LYS A 348 -40.70 -18.47 -32.29
CA LYS A 348 -40.61 -17.21 -31.52
C LYS A 348 -41.94 -16.48 -31.42
N GLN A 349 -42.78 -16.51 -32.47
CA GLN A 349 -44.13 -15.93 -32.39
C GLN A 349 -45.05 -16.72 -31.44
N ILE A 350 -44.94 -18.05 -31.41
CA ILE A 350 -45.70 -18.90 -30.48
C ILE A 350 -45.28 -18.61 -29.03
N GLU A 351 -43.97 -18.54 -28.75
CA GLU A 351 -43.46 -18.20 -27.40
C GLU A 351 -43.91 -16.81 -26.93
N GLN A 352 -43.89 -15.81 -27.81
CA GLN A 352 -44.38 -14.47 -27.48
C GLN A 352 -45.90 -14.46 -27.20
N MET A 353 -46.67 -15.28 -27.91
CA MET A 353 -48.10 -15.45 -27.64
C MET A 353 -48.34 -16.19 -26.32
N GLU A 354 -47.55 -17.22 -25.99
CA GLU A 354 -47.61 -17.91 -24.70
C GLU A 354 -47.26 -16.98 -23.53
N GLN A 355 -46.22 -16.15 -23.65
CA GLN A 355 -45.85 -15.18 -22.62
C GLN A 355 -46.96 -14.15 -22.38
N ARG A 356 -47.61 -13.66 -23.45
CA ARG A 356 -48.78 -12.76 -23.33
C ARG A 356 -49.97 -13.43 -22.63
N ILE A 357 -50.20 -14.73 -22.88
CA ILE A 357 -51.27 -15.49 -22.21
C ILE A 357 -50.95 -15.71 -20.72
N ARG A 358 -49.70 -16.05 -20.38
CA ARG A 358 -49.26 -16.23 -18.98
C ARG A 358 -49.40 -14.94 -18.17
N GLN A 359 -48.95 -13.81 -18.71
CA GLN A 359 -49.09 -12.49 -18.07
C GLN A 359 -50.56 -12.11 -17.84
N ARG A 360 -51.46 -12.48 -18.77
CA ARG A 360 -52.90 -12.22 -18.63
C ARG A 360 -53.55 -13.09 -17.54
N LEU A 361 -53.11 -14.33 -17.37
CA LEU A 361 -53.59 -15.25 -16.32
C LEU A 361 -53.10 -14.83 -14.93
N GLU A 362 -51.83 -14.43 -14.78
CA GLU A 362 -51.30 -13.91 -13.51
C GLU A 362 -52.03 -12.63 -13.05
N LEU A 363 -52.35 -11.73 -13.98
CA LEU A 363 -53.11 -10.51 -13.66
C LEU A 363 -54.56 -10.83 -13.22
N GLN A 364 -55.15 -11.91 -13.75
CA GLN A 364 -56.49 -12.34 -13.39
C GLN A 364 -56.53 -13.03 -12.02
N GLN A 365 -55.51 -13.82 -11.68
CA GLN A 365 -55.37 -14.47 -10.37
C GLN A 365 -55.12 -13.44 -9.25
N THR A 366 -54.20 -12.50 -9.46
CA THR A 366 -53.90 -11.44 -8.47
C THR A 366 -55.09 -10.53 -8.17
N CYS A 367 -55.96 -10.28 -9.16
CA CYS A 367 -57.18 -9.50 -8.96
C CYS A 367 -58.23 -10.27 -8.13
N GLN A 368 -58.35 -11.59 -8.30
CA GLN A 368 -59.26 -12.43 -7.51
C GLN A 368 -58.80 -12.53 -6.04
N GLU A 369 -57.49 -12.64 -5.80
CA GLU A 369 -56.92 -12.70 -4.44
C GLU A 369 -57.11 -11.37 -3.68
N GLN A 370 -57.00 -10.22 -4.36
CA GLN A 370 -57.23 -8.91 -3.73
C GLN A 370 -58.70 -8.65 -3.34
N LEU A 371 -59.65 -9.20 -4.09
CA LEU A 371 -61.09 -9.09 -3.77
C LEU A 371 -61.45 -9.94 -2.54
N ALA A 372 -60.95 -11.18 -2.47
CA ALA A 372 -61.17 -12.07 -1.33
C ALA A 372 -60.60 -11.48 -0.02
N PHE A 373 -59.45 -10.81 -0.08
CA PHE A 373 -58.84 -10.17 1.10
C PHE A 373 -59.61 -8.94 1.59
N LYS A 374 -60.26 -8.19 0.68
CA LYS A 374 -61.11 -7.02 1.04
C LYS A 374 -62.45 -7.43 1.68
N GLU A 375 -63.03 -8.55 1.27
CA GLU A 375 -64.30 -9.04 1.85
C GLU A 375 -64.12 -9.57 3.28
N LEU A 376 -63.00 -10.25 3.56
CA LEU A 376 -62.69 -10.75 4.91
C LEU A 376 -62.53 -9.62 5.93
N ARG A 377 -61.93 -8.49 5.52
CA ARG A 377 -61.70 -7.32 6.39
C ARG A 377 -62.99 -6.60 6.77
N ARG A 378 -63.98 -6.57 5.86
CA ARG A 378 -65.26 -5.87 6.06
C ARG A 378 -66.23 -6.64 6.97
N GLN A 379 -66.04 -7.96 7.13
CA GLN A 379 -66.84 -8.77 8.06
C GLN A 379 -66.36 -8.59 9.50
N ALA A 380 -65.04 -8.49 9.73
CA ALA A 380 -64.48 -8.25 11.07
C ALA A 380 -64.89 -6.91 11.71
N GLU A 381 -64.97 -5.83 10.91
CA GLU A 381 -65.37 -4.50 11.41
C GLU A 381 -66.84 -4.43 11.88
N LYS A 382 -67.73 -5.29 11.35
CA LYS A 382 -69.15 -5.30 11.75
C LYS A 382 -69.40 -6.01 13.08
N ASP A 383 -68.61 -7.03 13.39
CA ASP A 383 -68.76 -7.81 14.62
C ASP A 383 -68.29 -7.02 15.86
N GLU A 384 -67.39 -6.04 15.68
CA GLU A 384 -66.91 -5.15 16.74
C GLU A 384 -67.93 -4.05 17.12
N GLU A 385 -68.75 -3.57 16.18
CA GLU A 385 -69.75 -2.51 16.42
C GLU A 385 -70.98 -2.99 17.23
N ASP A 386 -71.36 -4.27 17.11
CA ASP A 386 -72.55 -4.83 17.78
C ASP A 386 -72.32 -5.17 19.27
N VAL A 387 -71.06 -5.37 19.68
CA VAL A 387 -70.68 -5.60 21.09
C VAL A 387 -70.74 -4.29 21.90
N PHE A 388 -70.42 -3.16 21.27
CA PHE A 388 -70.36 -1.85 21.94
C PHE A 388 -71.76 -1.29 22.28
N ARG A 389 -72.80 -1.57 21.47
CA ARG A 389 -74.18 -1.08 21.70
C ARG A 389 -74.89 -1.73 22.88
N LYS A 390 -74.56 -2.97 23.24
CA LYS A 390 -75.23 -3.70 24.33
C LYS A 390 -74.79 -3.25 25.73
N MET A 391 -73.55 -2.77 25.86
CA MET A 391 -72.94 -2.39 27.15
C MET A 391 -73.38 -1.01 27.69
N MET A 392 -73.95 -0.14 26.84
CA MET A 392 -74.38 1.21 27.23
C MET A 392 -75.83 1.29 27.76
N LEU A 393 -76.69 0.31 27.46
CA LEU A 393 -78.11 0.32 27.87
C LEU A 393 -78.34 -0.23 29.29
N GLU A 394 -77.46 -1.07 29.82
CA GLU A 394 -77.59 -1.66 31.17
C GLU A 394 -77.18 -0.68 32.29
N LYS A 395 -76.27 0.26 32.02
CA LYS A 395 -75.78 1.23 33.02
C LYS A 395 -76.77 2.33 33.39
N PHE A 396 -77.68 2.72 32.50
CA PHE A 396 -78.64 3.81 32.79
C PHE A 396 -79.86 3.35 33.61
N ALA A 397 -80.14 2.05 33.70
CA ALA A 397 -81.31 1.52 34.41
C ALA A 397 -81.09 1.34 35.93
N GLU A 398 -79.84 1.33 36.40
CA GLU A 398 -79.50 1.09 37.80
C GLU A 398 -79.42 2.38 38.64
N ASP A 399 -79.15 3.53 38.00
CA ASP A 399 -78.94 4.81 38.70
C ASP A 399 -80.25 5.58 39.04
N ASP A 400 -81.35 5.35 38.32
CA ASP A 400 -82.65 6.03 38.57
C ASP A 400 -83.41 5.47 39.80
N ARG A 401 -83.00 4.31 40.35
CA ARG A 401 -83.71 3.64 41.46
C ARG A 401 -83.23 4.06 42.85
N ILE A 402 -82.08 4.72 42.96
CA ILE A 402 -81.40 4.99 44.24
C ILE A 402 -81.65 6.44 44.75
N GLU A 403 -82.31 7.28 43.95
CA GLU A 403 -82.34 8.72 44.19
C GLU A 403 -83.47 9.25 45.11
N GLN A 404 -84.49 8.44 45.47
CA GLN A 404 -85.67 8.96 46.19
C GLN A 404 -85.74 8.72 47.72
N MET A 405 -84.81 7.97 48.34
CA MET A 405 -84.90 7.62 49.78
C MET A 405 -83.90 8.35 50.71
N ASN A 406 -82.99 9.16 50.18
CA ASN A 406 -81.86 9.72 50.95
C ASN A 406 -81.94 11.22 51.25
N ALA A 407 -83.09 11.90 51.10
CA ALA A 407 -83.14 13.38 51.06
C ALA A 407 -82.87 14.09 52.41
N GLN A 408 -83.16 13.49 53.57
CA GLN A 408 -83.01 14.15 54.87
C GLN A 408 -81.71 13.79 55.60
N LYS A 409 -81.17 12.57 55.41
CA LYS A 409 -79.78 12.23 55.77
C LYS A 409 -78.75 12.93 54.86
N ARG A 410 -79.15 13.29 53.62
CA ARG A 410 -78.34 14.08 52.68
C ARG A 410 -77.93 15.42 53.26
N ARG A 411 -78.84 16.22 53.85
CA ARG A 411 -78.48 17.59 54.29
C ARG A 411 -77.43 17.66 55.41
N MET A 412 -77.51 16.79 56.42
CA MET A 412 -76.54 16.78 57.53
C MET A 412 -75.19 16.18 57.10
N LYS A 413 -75.20 15.04 56.39
CA LYS A 413 -73.98 14.48 55.80
C LYS A 413 -73.39 15.41 54.74
N GLN A 414 -74.17 16.16 53.97
CA GLN A 414 -73.67 17.11 52.97
C GLN A 414 -72.94 18.29 53.60
N LEU A 415 -73.29 18.75 54.81
CA LEU A 415 -72.55 19.81 55.50
C LEU A 415 -71.21 19.32 56.05
N GLU A 416 -71.19 18.10 56.62
CA GLU A 416 -69.95 17.45 57.07
C GLU A 416 -69.08 17.04 55.89
N HIS A 417 -69.66 16.48 54.82
CA HIS A 417 -68.96 16.20 53.56
C HIS A 417 -68.54 17.48 52.86
N LYS A 418 -69.29 18.59 52.90
CA LYS A 418 -68.83 19.88 52.34
C LYS A 418 -67.62 20.40 53.09
N ARG A 419 -67.61 20.37 54.43
CA ARG A 419 -66.43 20.75 55.23
C ARG A 419 -65.26 19.80 55.05
N ALA A 420 -65.52 18.49 54.96
CA ALA A 420 -64.48 17.50 54.69
C ALA A 420 -63.95 17.58 53.25
N VAL A 421 -64.80 17.88 52.26
CA VAL A 421 -64.42 18.09 50.86
C VAL A 421 -63.71 19.44 50.72
N GLU A 422 -64.11 20.49 51.42
CA GLU A 422 -63.40 21.78 51.47
C GLU A 422 -62.00 21.59 52.07
N LYS A 423 -61.87 20.86 53.18
CA LYS A 423 -60.55 20.48 53.71
C LYS A 423 -59.76 19.61 52.74
N LEU A 424 -60.37 18.61 52.10
CA LEU A 424 -59.69 17.80 51.08
C LEU A 424 -59.32 18.62 49.82
N LEU A 425 -60.09 19.66 49.48
CA LEU A 425 -59.81 20.57 48.38
C LEU A 425 -58.72 21.58 48.76
N GLU A 426 -58.68 22.05 50.00
CA GLU A 426 -57.61 22.88 50.55
C GLU A 426 -56.32 22.08 50.67
N ASP A 427 -56.36 20.86 51.20
CA ASP A 427 -55.24 19.92 51.25
C ASP A 427 -54.76 19.57 49.84
N ARG A 428 -55.67 19.32 48.89
CA ARG A 428 -55.33 19.07 47.47
C ARG A 428 -54.76 20.32 46.80
N ARG A 429 -55.22 21.53 47.15
CA ARG A 429 -54.65 22.80 46.66
C ARG A 429 -53.26 23.05 47.26
N GLN A 430 -53.06 22.76 48.54
CA GLN A 430 -51.76 22.86 49.21
C GLN A 430 -50.78 21.82 48.65
N GLN A 431 -51.22 20.58 48.43
CA GLN A 431 -50.44 19.55 47.73
C GLN A 431 -50.11 19.97 46.30
N TYR A 432 -51.07 20.48 45.54
CA TYR A 432 -50.83 20.97 44.18
C TYR A 432 -49.85 22.16 44.14
N LEU A 433 -49.93 23.09 45.10
CA LEU A 433 -48.99 24.20 45.22
C LEU A 433 -47.60 23.69 45.62
N ALA A 434 -47.50 22.79 46.60
CA ALA A 434 -46.25 22.18 47.01
C ALA A 434 -45.60 21.34 45.88
N ASP A 435 -46.39 20.58 45.12
CA ASP A 435 -45.92 19.82 43.97
C ASP A 435 -45.48 20.77 42.84
N LYS A 436 -46.20 21.87 42.60
CA LYS A 436 -45.82 22.89 41.61
C LYS A 436 -44.55 23.65 42.01
N GLU A 437 -44.35 23.92 43.31
CA GLU A 437 -43.13 24.51 43.86
C GLU A 437 -41.95 23.54 43.71
N ARG A 438 -42.13 22.26 44.06
CA ARG A 438 -41.12 21.21 43.82
C ARG A 438 -40.77 21.06 42.34
N GLU A 439 -41.77 21.01 41.46
CA GLU A 439 -41.54 20.98 40.01
C GLU A 439 -40.84 22.24 39.50
N ALA A 440 -41.05 23.40 40.13
CA ALA A 440 -40.35 24.64 39.77
C ALA A 440 -38.89 24.62 40.24
N GLU A 441 -38.64 24.10 41.44
CA GLU A 441 -37.30 23.87 42.01
C GLU A 441 -36.52 22.84 41.18
N ASP A 442 -37.12 21.69 40.85
CA ASP A 442 -36.52 20.66 40.00
C ASP A 442 -36.17 21.21 38.62
N ARG A 443 -37.09 21.97 38.00
CA ARG A 443 -36.82 22.66 36.72
C ARG A 443 -35.73 23.71 36.83
N ALA A 444 -35.59 24.40 37.97
CA ALA A 444 -34.52 25.36 38.17
C ALA A 444 -33.16 24.64 38.26
N ILE A 445 -33.10 23.53 39.02
CA ILE A 445 -31.91 22.68 39.15
C ILE A 445 -31.52 22.06 37.81
N GLU A 446 -32.49 21.59 37.02
CA GLU A 446 -32.23 21.08 35.66
C GLU A 446 -31.66 22.15 34.75
N ARG A 447 -32.21 23.38 34.77
CA ARG A 447 -31.67 24.49 33.98
C ARG A 447 -30.24 24.86 34.39
N GLU A 448 -29.93 24.86 35.69
CA GLU A 448 -28.58 25.11 36.18
C GLU A 448 -27.62 23.99 35.72
N ARG A 449 -28.02 22.73 35.81
CA ARG A 449 -27.25 21.58 35.32
C ARG A 449 -27.03 21.66 33.80
N GLU A 450 -28.05 22.01 33.03
CA GLU A 450 -27.92 22.23 31.58
C GLU A 450 -27.00 23.39 31.26
N ALA A 451 -27.07 24.50 32.01
CA ALA A 451 -26.18 25.64 31.82
C ALA A 451 -24.71 25.27 32.08
N LEU A 452 -24.43 24.55 33.17
CA LEU A 452 -23.09 24.01 33.45
C LEU A 452 -22.64 23.03 32.37
N HIS A 453 -23.53 22.16 31.89
CA HIS A 453 -23.24 21.22 30.80
C HIS A 453 -22.87 21.98 29.51
N ARG A 454 -23.62 23.02 29.14
CA ARG A 454 -23.32 23.87 27.98
C ARG A 454 -21.98 24.60 28.12
N GLN A 455 -21.67 25.11 29.32
CA GLN A 455 -20.35 25.73 29.59
C GLN A 455 -19.21 24.74 29.37
N ILE A 456 -19.32 23.52 29.90
CA ILE A 456 -18.31 22.48 29.72
C ILE A 456 -18.16 22.08 28.24
N ILE A 457 -19.27 22.01 27.49
CA ILE A 457 -19.23 21.75 26.03
C ILE A 457 -18.45 22.86 25.32
N GLU A 458 -18.72 24.12 25.62
CA GLU A 458 -18.05 25.25 24.96
C GLU A 458 -16.55 25.30 25.32
N GLU A 459 -16.18 25.04 26.58
CA GLU A 459 -14.78 24.93 27.00
C GLU A 459 -14.04 23.81 26.26
N GLU A 460 -14.64 22.62 26.17
CA GLU A 460 -14.03 21.48 25.47
C GLU A 460 -13.98 21.69 23.95
N ARG A 461 -14.99 22.36 23.38
CA ARG A 461 -15.00 22.79 21.98
C ARG A 461 -13.82 23.71 21.69
N GLN A 462 -13.62 24.75 22.48
CA GLN A 462 -12.48 25.65 22.34
C GLN A 462 -11.14 24.94 22.54
N ARG A 463 -11.06 24.03 23.51
CA ARG A 463 -9.87 23.21 23.76
C ARG A 463 -9.51 22.34 22.55
N LEU A 464 -10.48 21.66 21.96
CA LEU A 464 -10.30 20.85 20.74
C LEU A 464 -9.83 21.72 19.57
N LEU A 465 -10.46 22.89 19.37
CA LEU A 465 -10.04 23.83 18.34
C LEU A 465 -8.61 24.30 18.55
N LYS A 466 -8.22 24.73 19.76
CA LYS A 466 -6.85 25.18 20.06
C LYS A 466 -5.78 24.12 19.77
N LEU A 467 -6.07 22.86 20.10
CA LEU A 467 -5.13 21.74 19.91
C LEU A 467 -4.93 21.36 18.43
N HIS A 468 -5.98 21.46 17.63
CA HIS A 468 -6.01 20.89 16.28
C HIS A 468 -5.97 21.94 15.16
N ALA A 469 -6.48 23.14 15.39
CA ALA A 469 -6.62 24.18 14.36
C ALA A 469 -5.27 24.58 13.75
N THR A 470 -4.25 24.82 14.59
CA THR A 470 -2.90 25.21 14.13
C THR A 470 -2.25 24.14 13.26
N LYS A 471 -2.44 22.85 13.60
CA LYS A 471 -1.91 21.71 12.84
C LYS A 471 -2.64 21.46 11.53
N LEU A 472 -3.89 21.87 11.44
CA LEU A 472 -4.76 21.63 10.29
C LEU A 472 -5.00 22.88 9.45
N LEU A 473 -4.19 23.93 9.65
CA LEU A 473 -4.27 25.15 8.88
C LEU A 473 -4.22 24.82 7.37
N GLY A 474 -5.25 25.25 6.65
CA GLY A 474 -5.42 24.97 5.22
C GLY A 474 -6.20 23.69 4.85
N TYR A 475 -6.52 22.82 5.82
CA TYR A 475 -7.28 21.58 5.59
C TYR A 475 -8.58 21.50 6.40
N LEU A 476 -8.90 22.55 7.15
CA LEU A 476 -10.11 22.65 7.97
C LEU A 476 -11.37 22.84 7.12
N PRO A 477 -12.44 22.04 7.33
CA PRO A 477 -13.76 22.26 6.73
C PRO A 477 -14.37 23.63 7.04
N LYS A 478 -15.24 24.11 6.15
CA LYS A 478 -16.00 25.36 6.34
C LYS A 478 -16.96 25.25 7.53
N GLY A 479 -17.15 26.35 8.26
CA GLY A 479 -18.12 26.43 9.38
C GLY A 479 -17.70 25.75 10.67
N ILE A 480 -16.40 25.58 10.93
CA ILE A 480 -15.87 25.03 12.19
C ILE A 480 -15.77 26.10 13.30
N PHE A 481 -15.45 27.34 12.92
CA PHE A 481 -15.32 28.47 13.84
C PHE A 481 -16.62 29.30 13.85
N ARG A 482 -17.05 29.72 15.05
CA ARG A 482 -17.99 30.83 15.27
C ARG A 482 -17.19 32.15 15.25
N GLU A 483 -17.89 33.26 15.10
CA GLU A 483 -17.29 34.60 15.02
C GLU A 483 -16.38 34.89 16.23
N ASP A 484 -16.82 34.50 17.43
CA ASP A 484 -16.09 34.69 18.69
C ASP A 484 -14.86 33.75 18.85
N ASP A 485 -14.82 32.63 18.14
CA ASP A 485 -13.75 31.64 18.31
C ASP A 485 -12.42 32.14 17.73
N LEU A 486 -12.48 32.99 16.70
CA LEU A 486 -11.31 33.54 16.03
C LEU A 486 -10.51 34.48 16.94
N GLU A 487 -11.15 35.09 17.93
CA GLU A 487 -10.51 35.99 18.92
C GLU A 487 -9.53 35.26 19.85
N HIS A 488 -9.59 33.94 19.91
CA HIS A 488 -8.78 33.11 20.80
C HIS A 488 -7.49 32.59 20.15
N PHE A 489 -7.22 32.93 18.88
CA PHE A 489 -6.06 32.50 18.10
C PHE A 489 -5.13 33.67 17.73
N ASP A 490 -3.86 33.38 17.45
CA ASP A 490 -2.84 34.35 17.07
C ASP A 490 -3.15 35.07 15.73
N GLU A 491 -2.62 36.28 15.54
CA GLU A 491 -2.85 37.09 14.32
C GLU A 491 -2.41 36.37 13.03
N ASP A 492 -1.35 35.58 13.10
CA ASP A 492 -0.85 34.75 11.99
C ASP A 492 -1.86 33.67 11.57
N PHE A 493 -2.58 33.10 12.53
CA PHE A 493 -3.62 32.12 12.25
C PHE A 493 -4.83 32.79 11.59
N ARG A 494 -5.26 33.93 12.14
CA ARG A 494 -6.41 34.71 11.62
C ARG A 494 -6.18 35.18 10.19
N SER A 495 -5.01 35.75 9.92
CA SER A 495 -4.68 36.30 8.60
C SER A 495 -4.62 35.21 7.52
N ASN A 496 -4.04 34.05 7.82
CA ASN A 496 -3.96 32.94 6.87
C ASN A 496 -5.32 32.24 6.66
N PHE A 497 -6.16 32.15 7.69
CA PHE A 497 -7.52 31.62 7.57
C PHE A 497 -8.42 32.55 6.73
N GLN A 498 -8.36 33.86 6.95
CA GLN A 498 -9.15 34.86 6.24
C GLN A 498 -8.72 35.03 4.77
N LYS A 499 -7.42 35.13 4.47
CA LYS A 499 -6.90 35.26 3.09
C LYS A 499 -7.39 34.14 2.18
N ARG A 500 -7.46 32.91 2.70
CA ARG A 500 -7.92 31.76 1.91
C ARG A 500 -9.44 31.69 1.77
N GLN A 501 -10.21 32.22 2.73
CA GLN A 501 -11.65 32.40 2.50
C GLN A 501 -11.88 33.35 1.32
N SER A 502 -11.16 34.48 1.24
CA SER A 502 -11.27 35.39 0.09
C SER A 502 -10.83 34.76 -1.23
N ASP A 503 -9.76 33.95 -1.26
CA ASP A 503 -9.30 33.29 -2.49
C ASP A 503 -10.33 32.30 -3.05
N ILE A 504 -11.04 31.56 -2.19
CA ILE A 504 -12.06 30.59 -2.61
C ILE A 504 -13.36 31.27 -3.10
N PHE A 505 -13.70 32.46 -2.57
CA PHE A 505 -14.82 33.25 -3.08
C PHE A 505 -14.49 33.96 -4.41
N GLY A 506 -13.22 34.07 -4.79
CA GLY A 506 -12.78 34.56 -6.11
C GLY A 506 -12.83 33.51 -7.23
N GLU A 507 -12.86 32.22 -6.89
CA GLU A 507 -12.68 31.10 -7.84
C GLU A 507 -13.98 30.26 -8.03
N GLN A 508 -15.15 30.86 -7.80
CA GLN A 508 -16.47 30.23 -8.01
C GLN A 508 -17.20 30.71 -9.27
N GLY A 509 -16.47 31.25 -10.23
CA GLY A 509 -16.99 31.55 -11.55
C GLY A 509 -15.95 31.23 -12.60
N LEU A 510 -15.88 29.98 -13.04
CA LEU A 510 -15.39 29.51 -14.35
C LEU A 510 -15.41 27.97 -14.34
N GLY A 511 -16.53 27.40 -14.76
CA GLY A 511 -16.68 25.94 -14.82
C GLY A 511 -18.03 25.46 -15.32
N ASP A 512 -18.70 26.23 -16.19
CA ASP A 512 -19.77 25.75 -17.07
C ASP A 512 -19.41 26.23 -18.48
N ASN A 513 -18.81 25.33 -19.27
CA ASN A 513 -18.89 25.23 -20.73
C ASN A 513 -17.87 24.19 -21.23
N GLU A 514 -18.34 22.95 -21.34
CA GLU A 514 -18.27 22.02 -22.49
C GLU A 514 -18.45 20.57 -22.04
#